data_AF-A0A7W8NTJ3-F1
#
_entry.id   AF-A0A7W8NTJ3-F1
#
_cell.length_a   1.000
_cell.length_b   1.000
_cell.length_c   1.000
_cell.angle_alpha   90.00
_cell.angle_beta   90.00
_cell.angle_gamma   90.00
#
_symmetry.space_group_name_H-M   'P 1'
#
loop_
_entity.id
_entity.type
_entity.pdbx_description
1 polymer ?
#
loop_
_entity_poly.entity_id
_entity_poly.type
_entity_poly.pdbx_seq_one_letter_code
_entity_poly.pdbx_strand_id
1 'polypeptide(L)'
;MTPEPTLADLHADAYEQWKQQDAPDFDAVLARLPVAQRDAVILGDFHFQVCRGGFSQWERNQYAVQLPDLVRMVEAMPDSDAVVEVRSILASYQKHVLGQGEEDLMDLTLRYFPVCHAFYADADVWIRELSHE
;
A
#
# COMPACT_ATOMS: atom_id res chain seq x y z
N MET A 1 18.88 -1.40 -22.71
CA MET A 1 17.90 -1.88 -21.73
C MET A 1 17.16 -0.66 -21.22
N THR A 2 15.85 -0.64 -21.36
CA THR A 2 15.01 0.37 -20.71
C THR A 2 15.05 0.07 -19.20
N PRO A 3 15.22 1.07 -18.32
CA PRO A 3 15.10 0.83 -16.89
C PRO A 3 13.72 0.24 -16.56
N GLU A 4 13.68 -0.68 -15.61
CA GLU A 4 12.44 -1.27 -15.12
C GLU A 4 11.57 -0.21 -14.44
N PRO A 5 10.23 -0.28 -14.61
CA PRO A 5 9.33 0.69 -14.00
C PRO A 5 9.36 0.55 -12.47
N THR A 6 9.42 1.69 -11.79
CA THR A 6 9.31 1.76 -10.34
C THR A 6 7.86 1.59 -9.89
N LEU A 7 7.63 1.32 -8.60
CA LEU A 7 6.32 1.38 -7.98
C LEU A 7 5.65 2.73 -8.25
N ALA A 8 6.42 3.83 -8.15
CA ALA A 8 5.92 5.16 -8.45
C ALA A 8 5.50 5.32 -9.93
N ASP A 9 6.24 4.74 -10.87
CA ASP A 9 5.89 4.77 -12.29
C ASP A 9 4.61 3.98 -12.55
N LEU A 10 4.50 2.76 -12.02
CA LEU A 10 3.32 1.92 -12.17
C LEU A 10 2.06 2.55 -11.54
N HIS A 11 2.22 3.16 -10.36
CA HIS A 11 1.18 3.92 -9.68
C HIS A 11 0.73 5.11 -10.53
N ALA A 12 1.66 5.94 -11.00
CA ALA A 12 1.36 7.08 -11.86
C ALA A 12 0.65 6.67 -13.16
N ASP A 13 1.13 5.61 -13.82
CA ASP A 13 0.55 5.09 -15.04
C ASP A 13 -0.88 4.59 -14.83
N ALA A 14 -1.17 3.98 -13.69
CA ALA A 14 -2.53 3.53 -13.35
C ALA A 14 -3.47 4.73 -13.16
N TYR A 15 -3.00 5.80 -12.51
CA TYR A 15 -3.74 7.04 -12.36
C TYR A 15 -4.01 7.74 -13.69
N GLU A 16 -3.06 7.75 -14.62
CA GLU A 16 -3.27 8.29 -15.96
C GLU A 16 -4.29 7.46 -16.76
N GLN A 17 -4.22 6.12 -16.67
CA GLN A 17 -5.23 5.24 -17.27
C GLN A 17 -6.64 5.47 -16.67
N TRP A 18 -6.72 5.80 -15.38
CA TRP A 18 -7.99 6.15 -14.74
C TRP A 18 -8.55 7.49 -15.27
N LYS A 19 -7.72 8.53 -15.33
CA LYS A 19 -8.12 9.87 -15.83
C LYS A 19 -8.64 9.86 -17.26
N GLN A 20 -8.15 8.93 -18.09
CA GLN A 20 -8.56 8.79 -19.49
C GLN A 20 -9.91 8.07 -19.66
N GLN A 21 -10.46 7.50 -18.59
CA GLN A 21 -11.75 6.83 -18.60
C GLN A 21 -12.86 7.75 -18.09
N ASP A 22 -14.01 7.70 -18.75
CA ASP A 22 -15.17 8.52 -18.41
C ASP A 22 -15.83 7.97 -17.13
N ALA A 23 -15.37 8.48 -15.98
CA ALA A 23 -15.88 8.20 -14.63
C ALA A 23 -16.08 6.71 -14.26
N PRO A 24 -15.10 5.80 -14.46
CA PRO A 24 -15.19 4.48 -13.84
C PRO A 24 -14.97 4.59 -12.33
N ASP A 25 -15.71 3.76 -11.60
CA ASP A 25 -15.40 3.40 -10.23
C ASP A 25 -13.93 2.94 -10.14
N PHE A 26 -13.18 3.44 -9.15
CA PHE A 26 -11.76 3.16 -9.00
C PHE A 26 -11.50 1.66 -8.82
N ASP A 27 -12.40 0.96 -8.13
CA ASP A 27 -12.34 -0.50 -7.96
C ASP A 27 -12.45 -1.23 -9.31
N ALA A 28 -13.26 -0.69 -10.23
CA ALA A 28 -13.39 -1.25 -11.58
C ALA A 28 -12.13 -1.01 -12.43
N VAL A 29 -11.38 0.05 -12.15
CA VAL A 29 -10.06 0.27 -12.76
C VAL A 29 -9.03 -0.68 -12.18
N LEU A 30 -8.94 -0.77 -10.85
CA LEU A 30 -8.01 -1.70 -10.16
C LEU A 30 -8.17 -3.14 -10.62
N ALA A 31 -9.41 -3.60 -10.84
CA ALA A 31 -9.70 -4.96 -11.30
C ALA A 31 -9.21 -5.28 -12.72
N ARG A 32 -8.88 -4.26 -13.53
CA ARG A 32 -8.41 -4.41 -14.91
C ARG A 32 -6.90 -4.26 -15.05
N LEU A 33 -6.22 -3.77 -14.02
CA LEU A 33 -4.78 -3.56 -14.06
C LEU A 33 -4.05 -4.92 -14.01
N PRO A 34 -2.88 -5.04 -14.65
CA PRO A 34 -1.95 -6.14 -14.40
C PRO A 34 -1.63 -6.24 -12.90
N VAL A 35 -1.35 -7.46 -12.41
CA VAL A 35 -1.15 -7.73 -10.97
C VAL A 35 -0.10 -6.79 -10.36
N ALA A 36 1.09 -6.68 -10.96
CA ALA A 36 2.15 -5.80 -10.47
C ALA A 36 1.71 -4.33 -10.39
N GLN A 37 0.92 -3.87 -11.36
CA GLN A 37 0.43 -2.48 -11.39
C GLN A 37 -0.65 -2.24 -10.33
N ARG A 38 -1.58 -3.18 -10.15
CA ARG A 38 -2.59 -3.11 -9.08
C ARG A 38 -1.94 -3.10 -7.70
N ASP A 39 -0.99 -4.01 -7.48
CA ASP A 39 -0.28 -4.15 -6.22
C ASP A 39 0.57 -2.88 -5.93
N ALA A 40 1.17 -2.27 -6.97
CA ALA A 40 1.83 -0.98 -6.88
C ALA A 40 0.87 0.17 -6.51
N VAL A 41 -0.36 0.16 -7.03
CA VAL A 41 -1.37 1.17 -6.66
C VAL A 41 -1.72 1.09 -5.18
N ILE A 42 -2.03 -0.12 -4.68
CA ILE A 42 -2.41 -0.32 -3.28
C ILE A 42 -1.25 0.06 -2.33
N LEU A 43 -0.02 -0.36 -2.63
CA LEU A 43 1.15 -0.02 -1.84
C LEU A 43 1.48 1.49 -1.87
N GLY A 44 1.36 2.10 -3.04
CA GLY A 44 1.58 3.54 -3.22
C GLY A 44 0.53 4.38 -2.50
N ASP A 45 -0.74 3.99 -2.56
CA ASP A 45 -1.81 4.65 -1.82
C ASP A 45 -1.64 4.48 -0.33
N PHE A 46 -1.28 3.29 0.15
CA PHE A 46 -0.99 3.07 1.57
C PHE A 46 0.12 3.99 2.06
N HIS A 47 1.25 4.01 1.34
CA HIS A 47 2.35 4.91 1.67
C HIS A 47 1.90 6.38 1.66
N PHE A 48 1.23 6.83 0.60
CA PHE A 48 0.85 8.22 0.46
C PHE A 48 -0.14 8.68 1.54
N GLN A 49 -1.20 7.90 1.80
CA GLN A 49 -2.22 8.27 2.77
C GLN A 49 -1.67 8.22 4.19
N VAL A 50 -0.98 7.12 4.54
CA VAL A 50 -0.53 6.91 5.92
C VAL A 50 0.72 7.74 6.23
N CYS A 51 1.72 7.82 5.35
CA CYS A 51 2.93 8.60 5.61
C CYS A 51 2.65 10.13 5.60
N ARG A 52 1.53 10.60 5.01
CA ARG A 52 1.14 12.03 5.03
C ARG A 52 0.12 12.41 6.10
N GLY A 53 -0.86 11.57 6.40
CA GLY A 53 -1.93 11.90 7.36
C GLY A 53 -2.35 10.75 8.27
N GLY A 54 -1.55 9.69 8.32
CA GLY A 54 -1.76 8.56 9.22
C GLY A 54 -2.93 7.67 8.84
N PHE A 55 -3.18 6.69 9.71
CA PHE A 55 -4.27 5.72 9.53
C PHE A 55 -5.65 6.39 9.55
N SER A 56 -5.81 7.53 10.24
CA SER A 56 -7.05 8.31 10.20
C SER A 56 -7.39 8.84 8.80
N GLN A 57 -6.38 9.27 8.03
CA GLN A 57 -6.59 9.69 6.64
C GLN A 57 -6.94 8.49 5.75
N TRP A 58 -6.25 7.36 5.94
CA TRP A 58 -6.51 6.10 5.23
C TRP A 58 -7.96 5.62 5.39
N GLU A 59 -8.49 5.61 6.62
CA GLU A 59 -9.88 5.25 6.89
C GLU A 59 -10.88 6.26 6.34
N ARG A 60 -10.65 7.55 6.57
CA ARG A 60 -11.56 8.62 6.11
C ARG A 60 -11.71 8.65 4.59
N ASN A 61 -10.64 8.32 3.87
CA ASN A 61 -10.63 8.23 2.41
C ASN A 61 -11.04 6.84 1.90
N GLN A 62 -11.56 5.97 2.77
CA GLN A 62 -12.13 4.66 2.46
C GLN A 62 -11.16 3.65 1.84
N TYR A 63 -9.85 3.84 2.01
CA TYR A 63 -8.85 2.89 1.51
C TYR A 63 -8.71 1.62 2.36
N ALA A 64 -9.29 1.62 3.57
CA ALA A 64 -9.28 0.46 4.47
C ALA A 64 -9.86 -0.83 3.85
N VAL A 65 -10.68 -0.70 2.80
CA VAL A 65 -11.18 -1.84 2.02
C VAL A 65 -10.07 -2.68 1.40
N GLN A 66 -8.90 -2.09 1.14
CA GLN A 66 -7.73 -2.75 0.55
C GLN A 66 -6.87 -3.51 1.58
N LEU A 67 -7.25 -3.51 2.87
CA LEU A 67 -6.46 -4.12 3.94
C LEU A 67 -6.13 -5.61 3.70
N PRO A 68 -7.04 -6.48 3.22
CA PRO A 68 -6.71 -7.88 2.98
C PRO A 68 -5.60 -8.06 1.94
N ASP A 69 -5.64 -7.30 0.85
CA ASP A 69 -4.62 -7.34 -0.18
C ASP A 69 -3.29 -6.77 0.31
N LEU A 70 -3.34 -5.64 1.06
CA LEU A 70 -2.16 -5.06 1.67
C LEU A 70 -1.43 -6.05 2.58
N VAL A 71 -2.17 -6.74 3.46
CA VAL A 71 -1.59 -7.75 4.36
C VAL A 71 -0.97 -8.89 3.57
N ARG A 72 -1.68 -9.46 2.58
CA ARG A 72 -1.16 -10.51 1.70
C ARG A 72 0.15 -10.09 1.03
N MET A 73 0.21 -8.87 0.49
CA MET A 73 1.41 -8.36 -0.19
C MET A 73 2.59 -8.22 0.78
N VAL A 74 2.37 -7.57 1.93
CA VAL A 74 3.43 -7.34 2.92
C VAL A 74 3.92 -8.65 3.53
N GLU A 75 3.05 -9.65 3.72
CA GLU A 75 3.44 -11.01 4.14
C GLU A 75 4.32 -11.73 3.10
N ALA A 76 4.15 -11.43 1.81
CA ALA A 76 4.94 -12.03 0.73
C ALA A 76 6.29 -11.33 0.48
N MET A 77 6.52 -10.14 1.03
CA MET A 77 7.79 -9.43 0.88
C MET A 77 8.93 -10.14 1.64
N PRO A 78 10.20 -10.02 1.19
CA PRO A 78 11.35 -10.43 1.99
C PRO A 78 11.44 -9.67 3.32
N ASP A 79 12.05 -10.29 4.33
CA ASP A 79 12.22 -9.66 5.65
C ASP A 79 13.23 -8.51 5.60
N SER A 80 12.77 -7.33 6.01
CA SER A 80 13.57 -6.18 6.42
C SER A 80 13.04 -5.65 7.75
N ASP A 81 13.82 -4.85 8.48
CA ASP A 81 13.35 -4.24 9.73
C ASP A 81 12.06 -3.41 9.51
N ALA A 82 11.98 -2.70 8.37
CA ALA A 82 10.81 -1.90 8.03
C ALA A 82 9.59 -2.77 7.67
N VAL A 83 9.79 -3.83 6.88
CA VAL A 83 8.72 -4.78 6.52
C VAL A 83 8.18 -5.48 7.77
N VAL A 84 9.06 -5.93 8.67
CA VAL A 84 8.66 -6.57 9.93
C VAL A 84 7.84 -5.63 10.81
N GLU A 85 8.26 -4.37 10.95
CA GLU A 85 7.49 -3.39 11.72
C GLU A 85 6.13 -3.10 11.05
N VAL A 86 6.08 -2.96 9.72
CA VAL A 86 4.81 -2.75 9.01
C VAL A 86 3.87 -3.94 9.15
N ARG A 87 4.36 -5.19 9.11
CA ARG A 87 3.53 -6.37 9.43
C ARG A 87 2.93 -6.30 10.82
N SER A 88 3.75 -5.94 11.81
CA SER A 88 3.31 -5.76 13.20
C SER A 88 2.22 -4.69 13.31
N ILE A 89 2.42 -3.54 12.65
CA ILE A 89 1.45 -2.45 12.60
C ILE A 89 0.14 -2.91 11.93
N LEU A 90 0.20 -3.61 10.80
CA LEU A 90 -0.98 -4.11 10.09
C LEU A 90 -1.76 -5.14 10.91
N ALA A 91 -1.07 -6.02 11.64
CA ALA A 91 -1.71 -6.97 12.54
C ALA A 91 -2.44 -6.25 13.71
N SER A 92 -1.83 -5.19 14.26
CA SER A 92 -2.49 -4.34 15.26
C SER A 92 -3.68 -3.57 14.67
N TYR A 93 -3.55 -3.03 13.47
CA TYR A 93 -4.63 -2.34 12.76
C TYR A 93 -5.81 -3.27 12.46
N GLN A 94 -5.56 -4.53 12.07
CA GLN A 94 -6.61 -5.53 11.91
C GLN A 94 -7.40 -5.75 13.21
N LYS A 95 -6.70 -5.84 14.36
CA LYS A 95 -7.37 -5.94 15.67
C LYS A 95 -8.17 -4.67 16.00
N HIS A 96 -7.64 -3.49 15.67
CA HIS A 96 -8.34 -2.21 15.84
C HIS A 96 -9.67 -2.20 15.09
N VAL A 97 -9.66 -2.55 13.80
CA VAL A 97 -10.87 -2.60 12.94
C VAL A 97 -11.91 -3.60 13.49
N LEU A 98 -11.47 -4.69 14.11
CA LEU A 98 -12.34 -5.69 14.74
C LEU A 98 -12.85 -5.27 16.14
N GLY A 99 -12.45 -4.10 16.66
CA GLY A 99 -12.75 -3.68 18.03
C GLY A 99 -12.06 -4.52 19.11
N GLN A 100 -10.96 -5.17 18.76
CA GLN A 100 -10.17 -6.08 19.61
C GLN A 100 -8.78 -5.52 19.96
N GLY A 101 -8.41 -4.37 19.41
CA GLY A 101 -7.13 -3.71 19.62
C GLY A 101 -7.15 -2.70 20.76
N GLU A 102 -6.02 -2.56 21.45
CA GLU A 102 -5.81 -1.50 22.45
C GLU A 102 -5.17 -0.25 21.84
N GLU A 103 -4.41 -0.40 20.75
CA GLU A 103 -3.80 0.70 20.01
C GLU A 103 -4.85 1.46 19.19
N ASP A 104 -4.80 2.80 19.28
CA ASP A 104 -5.61 3.67 18.45
C ASP A 104 -4.90 4.02 17.12
N LEU A 105 -5.60 4.74 16.23
CA LEU A 105 -5.03 5.13 14.95
C LEU A 105 -3.81 6.06 15.07
N MET A 106 -3.71 6.83 16.17
CA MET A 106 -2.56 7.69 16.43
C MET A 106 -1.33 6.85 16.80
N ASP A 107 -1.49 5.86 17.68
CA ASP A 107 -0.41 4.94 18.06
C ASP A 107 0.18 4.24 16.83
N LEU A 108 -0.68 3.68 15.97
CA LEU A 108 -0.29 3.03 14.72
C LEU A 108 0.41 4.00 13.76
N THR A 109 -0.06 5.24 13.70
CA THR A 109 0.54 6.29 12.87
C THR A 109 1.94 6.65 13.34
N LEU A 110 2.13 6.83 14.66
CA LEU A 110 3.42 7.16 15.26
C LEU A 110 4.45 6.04 15.08
N ARG A 111 4.00 4.78 15.06
CA ARG A 111 4.86 3.63 14.73
C ARG A 111 5.22 3.55 13.25
N TYR A 112 4.31 3.95 12.35
CA TYR A 112 4.55 3.88 10.91
C TYR A 112 5.49 4.97 10.39
N PHE A 113 5.40 6.21 10.91
CA PHE A 113 6.18 7.34 10.39
C PHE A 113 7.70 7.09 10.34
N PRO A 114 8.35 6.50 11.36
CA PRO A 114 9.79 6.23 11.31
C PRO A 114 10.20 5.24 10.22
N VAL A 115 9.29 4.35 9.78
CA VAL A 115 9.60 3.27 8.84
C VAL A 115 9.02 3.50 7.44
N CYS A 116 8.14 4.48 7.23
CA CYS A 116 7.36 4.59 5.99
C CYS A 116 8.22 4.75 4.72
N HIS A 117 9.34 5.47 4.79
CA HIS A 117 10.24 5.63 3.64
C HIS A 117 11.09 4.39 3.36
N ALA A 118 11.58 3.71 4.40
CA ALA A 118 12.32 2.47 4.24
C ALA A 118 11.42 1.36 3.67
N PHE A 119 10.22 1.21 4.23
CA PHE A 119 9.21 0.30 3.73
C PHE A 119 8.83 0.57 2.27
N TYR A 120 8.69 1.84 1.87
CA TYR A 120 8.38 2.18 0.48
C TYR A 120 9.51 1.80 -0.49
N ALA A 121 10.77 1.92 -0.06
CA ALA A 121 11.91 1.45 -0.85
C ALA A 121 11.92 -0.08 -0.99
N ASP A 122 11.63 -0.81 0.10
CA ASP A 122 11.50 -2.27 0.05
C ASP A 122 10.35 -2.72 -0.86
N ALA A 123 9.21 -2.04 -0.78
CA ALA A 123 8.06 -2.27 -1.65
C ALA A 123 8.38 -2.01 -3.13
N ASP A 124 9.17 -0.98 -3.43
CA ASP A 124 9.62 -0.67 -4.79
C ASP A 124 10.50 -1.78 -5.37
N VAL A 125 11.44 -2.32 -4.59
CA VAL A 125 12.26 -3.46 -5.00
C VAL A 125 11.38 -4.68 -5.27
N TRP A 126 10.47 -5.00 -4.36
CA TRP A 126 9.58 -6.16 -4.49
C TRP A 126 8.67 -6.07 -5.73
N ILE A 127 8.11 -4.90 -6.04
CA ILE A 127 7.29 -4.69 -7.24
C ILE A 127 8.09 -4.89 -8.54
N ARG A 128 9.36 -4.48 -8.57
CA ARG A 128 10.22 -4.72 -9.73
C ARG A 128 10.45 -6.21 -9.92
N GLU A 129 10.72 -6.96 -8.85
CA GLU A 129 10.88 -8.42 -8.89
C GLU A 129 9.64 -9.12 -9.42
N LEU A 130 8.44 -8.73 -8.97
CA LEU A 130 7.17 -9.28 -9.47
C LEU A 130 6.91 -9.01 -10.95
N SER A 131 7.49 -7.93 -11.50
CA SER A 131 7.31 -7.58 -12.91
C SER A 131 8.09 -8.49 -13.86
N HIS A 132 8.93 -9.40 -13.34
CA HIS A 132 9.70 -10.39 -14.10
C HIS A 132 9.09 -11.80 -14.13
N GLU A 133 8.03 -12.05 -13.36
CA GLU A 133 7.33 -13.34 -13.30
C GLU A 133 6.21 -13.44 -14.35
#